data_AF-A0A4S8LD04-F1
#
_entry.id   AF-A0A4S8LD04-F1
#
_cell.length_a   1.000
_cell.length_b   1.000
_cell.length_c   1.000
_cell.angle_alpha   90.00
_cell.angle_beta   90.00
_cell.angle_gamma   90.00
#
_symmetry.space_group_name_H-M   'P 1'
#
loop_
_entity.id
_entity.type
_entity.pdbx_description
1 polymer ?
#
loop_
_entity_poly.entity_id
_entity_poly.type
_entity_poly.pdbx_seq_one_letter_code
_entity_poly.pdbx_strand_id
1 'polypeptide(L)'
;TDWPEHALLISYTRGKDLPLKKQHALIVSVVQGAISKLQVQCVLEHAFPELLDKIATARTVLLESAVTVVRKDVRMKDISERLSCDLEFVTPLSNLIIDRISTFRKSLKDQAEKEIAAYELGTEEKCAARVEGILELDKFVFPGTWDESKWNPPYCHIAIKKTLKRSFFHTPKHLGSQLTPTFTCAYQDPTGVDRRNEMPVTMVALVATAIFAGLAEWTNGTYAPISFSGDRYSSVYDAHVEALNDLIRTHPKNMHNILAGLLEYCRYVIVRFLSLAIY
;
A
#
# COMPACT_ATOMS: atom_id res chain seq x y z
N THR A 1 -28.79 -16.12 19.34
CA THR A 1 -29.09 -16.68 18.01
C THR A 1 -28.33 -17.99 17.88
N ASP A 2 -29.03 -19.07 17.56
CA ASP A 2 -28.50 -20.43 17.58
C ASP A 2 -27.78 -20.72 16.24
N TRP A 3 -26.62 -20.09 16.07
CA TRP A 3 -25.78 -20.29 14.89
C TRP A 3 -25.01 -21.62 15.01
N PRO A 4 -24.79 -22.34 13.89
CA PRO A 4 -24.03 -23.59 13.91
C PRO A 4 -22.57 -23.35 14.32
N GLU A 5 -21.92 -24.39 14.85
CA GLU A 5 -20.55 -24.31 15.42
C GLU A 5 -19.55 -23.60 14.50
N HIS A 6 -19.59 -23.88 13.20
CA HIS A 6 -18.67 -23.32 12.23
C HIS A 6 -18.85 -21.81 11.96
N ALA A 7 -19.98 -21.25 12.39
CA ALA A 7 -20.32 -19.83 12.28
C ALA A 7 -20.24 -19.11 13.64
N LEU A 8 -19.81 -19.77 14.73
CA LEU A 8 -19.61 -19.15 16.04
C LEU A 8 -18.20 -18.56 16.16
N LEU A 9 -18.11 -17.35 16.76
CA LEU A 9 -16.83 -16.79 17.16
C LEU A 9 -16.40 -17.38 18.50
N ILE A 10 -15.17 -17.87 18.54
CA ILE A 10 -14.50 -18.20 19.79
C ILE A 10 -13.95 -16.90 20.35
N SER A 11 -14.71 -16.28 21.25
CA SER A 11 -14.31 -15.05 21.93
C SER A 11 -13.19 -15.33 22.96
N TYR A 12 -12.35 -14.32 23.19
CA TYR A 12 -11.51 -14.23 24.38
C TYR A 12 -12.07 -13.12 25.29
N THR A 13 -11.65 -13.07 26.55
CA THR A 13 -12.09 -12.07 27.53
C THR A 13 -12.08 -10.64 26.97
N ARG A 14 -13.07 -9.85 27.40
CA ARG A 14 -13.26 -8.43 27.04
C ARG A 14 -11.92 -7.69 26.99
N GLY A 15 -11.62 -7.10 25.82
CA GLY A 15 -10.44 -6.24 25.62
C GLY A 15 -9.23 -6.90 24.96
N LYS A 16 -9.29 -8.18 24.54
CA LYS A 16 -8.23 -8.79 23.71
C LYS A 16 -8.72 -9.10 22.29
N ASP A 17 -7.78 -9.05 21.35
CA ASP A 17 -8.01 -9.32 19.93
C ASP A 17 -8.61 -10.71 19.70
N LEU A 18 -9.45 -10.83 18.67
CA LEU A 18 -10.03 -12.09 18.24
C LEU A 18 -8.90 -13.07 17.82
N PRO A 19 -8.73 -14.22 18.49
CA PRO A 19 -7.63 -15.12 18.18
C PRO A 19 -7.93 -15.90 16.89
N LEU A 20 -7.50 -15.38 15.74
CA LEU A 20 -7.82 -15.96 14.42
C LEU A 20 -7.49 -17.44 14.33
N LYS A 21 -6.31 -17.86 14.80
CA LYS A 21 -5.85 -19.26 14.73
C LYS A 21 -6.71 -20.24 15.54
N LYS A 22 -7.52 -19.73 16.48
CA LYS A 22 -8.44 -20.56 17.27
C LYS A 22 -9.83 -20.65 16.64
N GLN A 23 -10.15 -19.79 15.67
CA GLN A 23 -11.46 -19.79 15.01
C GLN A 23 -11.62 -21.02 14.13
N HIS A 24 -12.87 -21.34 13.80
CA HIS A 24 -13.19 -22.37 12.82
C HIS A 24 -12.50 -22.08 11.47
N ALA A 25 -12.03 -23.13 10.78
CA ALA A 25 -11.24 -23.01 9.55
C ALA A 25 -11.93 -22.20 8.44
N LEU A 26 -13.26 -22.22 8.39
CA LEU A 26 -14.05 -21.42 7.46
C LEU A 26 -13.93 -19.92 7.76
N ILE A 27 -14.06 -19.50 9.02
CA ILE A 27 -13.87 -18.11 9.45
C ILE A 27 -12.44 -17.66 9.14
N VAL A 28 -11.45 -18.50 9.44
CA VAL A 28 -10.04 -18.23 9.11
C VAL A 28 -9.86 -17.97 7.61
N SER A 29 -10.45 -18.82 6.77
CA SER A 29 -10.36 -18.70 5.31
C SER A 29 -11.00 -17.41 4.80
N VAL A 30 -12.17 -17.04 5.34
CA VAL A 30 -12.85 -15.79 4.98
C VAL A 30 -12.02 -14.58 5.37
N VAL A 31 -11.51 -14.55 6.60
CA VAL A 31 -10.70 -13.42 7.08
C VAL A 31 -9.40 -13.30 6.27
N GLN A 32 -8.72 -14.40 5.96
CA GLN A 32 -7.49 -14.37 5.16
C GLN A 32 -7.73 -13.90 3.72
N GLY A 33 -8.82 -14.34 3.10
CA GLY A 33 -9.21 -13.87 1.77
C GLY A 33 -9.59 -12.38 1.79
N ALA A 34 -10.32 -11.93 2.81
CA ALA A 34 -10.66 -10.53 2.99
C ALA A 34 -9.42 -9.63 3.22
N ILE A 35 -8.46 -10.06 4.03
CA ILE A 35 -7.17 -9.34 4.21
C ILE A 35 -6.45 -9.20 2.86
N SER A 36 -6.32 -10.31 2.12
CA SER A 36 -5.67 -10.29 0.80
C SER A 36 -6.37 -9.32 -0.14
N LYS A 37 -7.71 -9.35 -0.17
CA LYS A 37 -8.50 -8.47 -1.04
C LYS A 37 -8.34 -7.00 -0.67
N LEU A 38 -8.41 -6.68 0.62
CA LEU A 38 -8.27 -5.30 1.09
C LEU A 38 -6.85 -4.77 0.87
N GLN A 39 -5.81 -5.60 0.97
CA GLN A 39 -4.45 -5.23 0.59
C GLN A 39 -4.33 -4.92 -0.91
N VAL A 40 -4.99 -5.69 -1.78
CA VAL A 40 -5.05 -5.39 -3.22
C VAL A 40 -5.75 -4.06 -3.47
N GLN A 41 -6.89 -3.80 -2.83
CA GLN A 41 -7.59 -2.51 -2.92
C GLN A 41 -6.71 -1.35 -2.44
N CYS A 42 -5.95 -1.54 -1.36
CA CYS A 42 -5.02 -0.54 -0.84
C CYS A 42 -3.97 -0.10 -1.88
N VAL A 43 -3.53 -1.01 -2.74
CA VAL A 43 -2.46 -0.73 -3.71
C VAL A 43 -2.96 -0.46 -5.12
N LEU A 44 -4.21 -0.82 -5.47
CA LEU A 44 -4.75 -0.61 -6.81
C LEU A 44 -5.87 0.45 -6.89
N GLU A 45 -6.57 0.71 -5.79
CA GLU A 45 -7.76 1.57 -5.78
C GLU A 45 -7.54 2.78 -4.87
N HIS A 46 -7.36 2.55 -3.57
CA HIS A 46 -7.20 3.62 -2.59
C HIS A 46 -6.51 3.09 -1.33
N ALA A 47 -5.49 3.76 -0.80
CA ALA A 47 -4.70 3.27 0.34
C ALA A 47 -5.40 3.35 1.72
N PHE A 48 -6.51 4.10 1.79
CA PHE A 48 -7.28 4.34 3.02
C PHE A 48 -8.80 4.12 2.82
N PRO A 49 -9.24 3.00 2.24
CA PRO A 49 -10.64 2.79 1.85
C PRO A 49 -11.58 2.68 3.06
N GLU A 50 -11.04 2.44 4.25
CA GLU A 50 -11.79 2.29 5.49
C GLU A 50 -12.16 3.60 6.18
N LEU A 51 -11.63 4.75 5.72
CA LEU A 51 -11.87 6.03 6.41
C LEU A 51 -13.31 6.54 6.24
N LEU A 52 -13.98 6.17 5.16
CA LEU A 52 -15.39 6.53 4.94
C LEU A 52 -16.31 5.75 5.89
N ASP A 53 -16.18 4.42 5.88
CA ASP A 53 -16.91 3.54 6.79
C ASP A 53 -16.14 2.24 7.02
N LYS A 54 -15.51 2.14 8.20
CA LYS A 54 -14.68 0.97 8.57
C LYS A 54 -15.47 -0.33 8.55
N ILE A 55 -16.70 -0.32 9.05
CA ILE A 55 -17.50 -1.54 9.19
C ILE A 55 -18.04 -1.94 7.83
N ALA A 56 -18.56 -1.00 7.04
CA ALA A 56 -19.08 -1.31 5.71
C ALA A 56 -17.98 -1.78 4.75
N THR A 57 -16.81 -1.12 4.76
CA THR A 57 -15.65 -1.54 3.95
C THR A 57 -15.21 -2.95 4.32
N ALA A 58 -15.02 -3.23 5.62
CA ALA A 58 -14.61 -4.56 6.08
C ALA A 58 -15.68 -5.64 5.80
N ARG A 59 -16.96 -5.32 6.00
CA ARG A 59 -18.06 -6.25 5.72
C ARG A 59 -18.12 -6.62 4.24
N THR A 60 -17.92 -5.66 3.34
CA THR A 60 -17.91 -5.89 1.90
C THR A 60 -16.83 -6.92 1.53
N VAL A 61 -15.58 -6.70 1.93
CA VAL A 61 -14.49 -7.64 1.59
C VAL A 61 -14.64 -9.01 2.28
N LEU A 62 -15.23 -9.06 3.48
CA LEU A 62 -15.59 -10.31 4.16
C LEU A 62 -16.64 -11.11 3.38
N LEU A 63 -17.71 -10.45 2.92
CA LEU A 63 -18.76 -11.08 2.13
C LEU A 63 -18.24 -11.59 0.80
N GLU A 64 -17.46 -10.80 0.08
CA GLU A 64 -16.88 -11.20 -1.20
C GLU A 64 -15.90 -12.39 -1.05
N SER A 65 -15.14 -12.40 0.06
CA SER A 65 -14.30 -13.54 0.40
C SER A 65 -15.14 -14.77 0.74
N ALA A 66 -16.23 -14.61 1.51
CA ALA A 66 -17.14 -15.71 1.83
C ALA A 66 -17.77 -16.30 0.57
N VAL A 67 -18.31 -15.49 -0.34
CA VAL A 67 -18.89 -15.93 -1.62
C VAL A 67 -17.90 -16.74 -2.46
N THR A 68 -16.63 -16.35 -2.46
CA THR A 68 -15.57 -17.08 -3.18
C THR A 68 -15.36 -18.48 -2.60
N VAL A 69 -15.48 -18.62 -1.28
CA VAL A 69 -15.33 -19.91 -0.58
C VAL A 69 -16.64 -20.73 -0.55
N VAL A 70 -17.82 -20.10 -0.60
CA VAL A 70 -19.14 -20.78 -0.72
C VAL A 70 -19.15 -21.76 -1.89
N ARG A 71 -18.49 -21.42 -2.99
CA ARG A 71 -18.36 -22.31 -4.16
C ARG A 71 -17.67 -23.65 -3.84
N LYS A 72 -16.96 -23.73 -2.71
CA LYS A 72 -16.22 -24.91 -2.25
C LYS A 72 -16.87 -25.58 -1.02
N ASP A 73 -17.62 -24.83 -0.22
CA ASP A 73 -18.25 -25.34 1.01
C ASP A 73 -19.62 -24.67 1.27
N VAL A 74 -20.68 -25.48 1.28
CA VAL A 74 -22.07 -25.00 1.46
C VAL A 74 -22.30 -24.35 2.83
N ARG A 75 -21.54 -24.73 3.86
CA ARG A 75 -21.62 -24.16 5.22
C ARG A 75 -21.25 -22.68 5.27
N MET A 76 -20.55 -22.19 4.25
CA MET A 76 -20.21 -20.77 4.15
C MET A 76 -21.43 -19.87 3.94
N LYS A 77 -22.60 -20.44 3.60
CA LYS A 77 -23.87 -19.69 3.57
C LYS A 77 -24.21 -19.13 4.94
N ASP A 78 -24.04 -19.90 6.00
CA ASP A 78 -24.35 -19.49 7.37
C ASP A 78 -23.45 -18.31 7.82
N ILE A 79 -22.16 -18.37 7.47
CA ILE A 79 -21.22 -17.26 7.70
C ILE A 79 -21.59 -16.02 6.89
N SER A 80 -21.98 -16.18 5.62
CA SER A 80 -22.36 -15.06 4.73
C SER A 80 -23.63 -14.36 5.21
N GLU A 81 -24.63 -15.13 5.64
CA GLU A 81 -25.86 -14.62 6.23
C GLU A 81 -25.54 -13.83 7.51
N ARG A 82 -24.74 -14.41 8.40
CA ARG A 82 -24.33 -13.76 9.65
C ARG A 82 -23.55 -12.47 9.41
N LEU A 83 -22.64 -12.44 8.43
CA LEU A 83 -21.94 -11.21 8.02
C LEU A 83 -22.90 -10.11 7.54
N SER A 84 -24.08 -10.47 7.04
CA SER A 84 -25.06 -9.53 6.49
C SER A 84 -25.99 -8.95 7.57
N CYS A 85 -26.31 -9.71 8.61
CA CYS A 85 -27.35 -9.34 9.59
C CYS A 85 -26.90 -9.24 11.06
N ASP A 86 -25.71 -9.74 11.43
CA ASP A 86 -25.24 -9.80 12.83
C ASP A 86 -24.03 -8.89 13.06
N LEU A 87 -24.26 -7.72 13.67
CA LEU A 87 -23.22 -6.73 13.93
C LEU A 87 -22.23 -7.19 15.02
N GLU A 88 -22.67 -7.99 16.00
CA GLU A 88 -21.80 -8.53 17.05
C GLU A 88 -20.80 -9.54 16.49
N PHE A 89 -21.18 -10.24 15.42
CA PHE A 89 -20.30 -11.12 14.66
C PHE A 89 -19.34 -10.35 13.75
N VAL A 90 -19.85 -9.33 13.04
CA VAL A 90 -19.07 -8.57 12.06
C VAL A 90 -17.98 -7.73 12.74
N THR A 91 -18.32 -7.05 13.84
CA THR A 91 -17.43 -6.04 14.44
C THR A 91 -16.04 -6.58 14.83
N PRO A 92 -15.91 -7.73 15.53
CA PRO A 92 -14.59 -8.29 15.86
C PRO A 92 -13.78 -8.70 14.62
N LEU A 93 -14.44 -9.20 13.57
CA LEU A 93 -13.79 -9.58 12.31
C LEU A 93 -13.31 -8.34 11.55
N SER A 94 -14.13 -7.29 11.52
CA SER A 94 -13.77 -6.00 10.92
C SER A 94 -12.54 -5.40 11.59
N ASN A 95 -12.51 -5.32 12.92
CA ASN A 95 -11.35 -4.79 13.66
C ASN A 95 -10.05 -5.53 13.27
N LEU A 96 -10.10 -6.87 13.24
CA LEU A 96 -8.96 -7.68 12.87
C LEU A 96 -8.43 -7.35 11.47
N ILE A 97 -9.32 -7.15 10.50
CA ILE A 97 -8.93 -6.81 9.12
C ILE A 97 -8.32 -5.40 9.06
N ILE A 98 -8.92 -4.43 9.75
CA ILE A 98 -8.41 -3.05 9.78
C ILE A 98 -7.03 -2.97 10.45
N ASP A 99 -6.81 -3.74 11.52
CA ASP A 99 -5.49 -3.84 12.17
C ASP A 99 -4.42 -4.41 11.24
N ARG A 100 -4.81 -5.35 10.37
CA ARG A 100 -3.91 -5.94 9.37
C ARG A 100 -3.52 -4.96 8.27
N ILE A 101 -4.43 -4.09 7.84
CA ILE A 101 -4.11 -3.00 6.91
C ILE A 101 -3.22 -1.96 7.55
N SER A 102 -3.49 -1.60 8.81
CA SER A 102 -2.62 -0.68 9.56
C SER A 102 -1.21 -1.24 9.70
N THR A 103 -1.08 -2.55 9.96
CA THR A 103 0.22 -3.25 9.99
C THR A 103 0.92 -3.22 8.62
N PHE A 104 0.18 -3.44 7.54
CA PHE A 104 0.69 -3.42 6.17
C PHE A 104 1.22 -2.03 5.78
N ARG A 105 0.47 -0.96 6.08
CA ARG A 105 0.92 0.42 5.84
C ARG A 105 2.12 0.79 6.69
N LYS A 106 2.13 0.37 7.96
CA LYS A 106 3.28 0.56 8.84
C LYS A 106 4.54 -0.10 8.27
N SER A 107 4.47 -1.33 7.79
CA SER A 107 5.65 -2.01 7.24
C SER A 107 6.21 -1.29 6.00
N LEU A 108 5.35 -0.64 5.21
CA LEU A 108 5.77 0.21 4.10
C LEU A 108 6.47 1.49 4.60
N LYS A 109 5.93 2.17 5.61
CA LYS A 109 6.57 3.32 6.26
C LYS A 109 7.93 2.95 6.86
N ASP A 110 8.04 1.80 7.51
CA ASP A 110 9.31 1.29 8.05
C ASP A 110 10.36 1.04 6.95
N GLN A 111 9.94 0.75 5.70
CA GLN A 111 10.87 0.70 4.57
C GLN A 111 11.25 2.09 4.07
N ALA A 112 10.28 3.01 4.01
CA ALA A 112 10.53 4.39 3.59
C ALA A 112 11.56 5.08 4.50
N GLU A 113 11.44 4.91 5.83
CA GLU A 113 12.40 5.43 6.81
C GLU A 113 13.84 4.99 6.54
N LYS A 114 14.04 3.77 6.05
CA LYS A 114 15.40 3.27 5.74
C LYS A 114 16.02 3.96 4.53
N GLU A 115 15.20 4.62 3.71
CA GLU A 115 15.64 5.28 2.49
C GLU A 115 15.73 6.81 2.61
N ILE A 116 15.20 7.42 3.68
CA ILE A 116 15.21 8.89 3.84
C ILE A 116 16.64 9.46 3.94
N ALA A 117 17.62 8.64 4.34
CA ALA A 117 19.03 9.03 4.35
C ALA A 117 19.53 9.49 2.97
N ALA A 118 18.88 9.04 1.88
CA ALA A 118 19.20 9.49 0.52
C ALA A 118 18.91 10.98 0.27
N TYR A 119 18.15 11.66 1.14
CA TYR A 119 17.94 13.11 1.07
C TYR A 119 19.07 13.91 1.72
N GLU A 120 20.06 13.24 2.34
CA GLU A 120 21.25 13.87 2.91
C GLU A 120 20.91 15.02 3.88
N LEU A 121 19.98 14.79 4.81
CA LEU A 121 19.41 15.85 5.67
C LEU A 121 20.44 16.54 6.58
N GLY A 122 21.58 15.91 6.87
CA GLY A 122 22.54 16.42 7.85
C GLY A 122 22.07 16.16 9.28
N THR A 123 22.50 17.00 10.23
CA THR A 123 22.22 16.83 11.67
C THR A 123 21.67 18.12 12.29
N GLU A 124 20.88 17.97 13.35
CA GLU A 124 20.40 19.08 14.20
C GLU A 124 19.71 20.20 13.38
N GLU A 125 20.09 21.47 13.57
CA GLU A 125 19.49 22.62 12.88
C GLU A 125 19.53 22.48 11.36
N LYS A 126 20.61 21.91 10.82
CA LYS A 126 20.74 21.66 9.38
C LYS A 126 19.72 20.63 8.89
N CYS A 127 19.42 19.61 9.70
CA CYS A 127 18.38 18.64 9.41
C CYS A 127 17.00 19.29 9.42
N ALA A 128 16.69 20.09 10.45
CA ALA A 128 15.40 20.79 10.54
C ALA A 128 15.15 21.68 9.31
N ALA A 129 16.11 22.56 8.98
CA ALA A 129 16.00 23.46 7.83
C ALA A 129 15.88 22.72 6.49
N ARG A 130 16.60 21.59 6.34
CA ARG A 130 16.53 20.76 5.13
C ARG A 130 15.19 20.04 5.02
N VAL A 131 14.68 19.45 6.09
CA VAL A 131 13.37 18.79 6.12
C VAL A 131 12.27 19.79 5.77
N GLU A 132 12.27 20.97 6.40
CA GLU A 132 11.34 22.05 6.08
C GLU A 132 11.41 22.41 4.59
N GLY A 133 12.63 22.64 4.07
CA GLY A 133 12.84 23.02 2.68
C GLY A 133 12.41 21.97 1.64
N ILE A 134 12.44 20.66 1.95
CA ILE A 134 12.01 19.61 1.00
C ILE A 134 10.54 19.21 1.15
N LEU A 135 9.96 19.42 2.33
CA LEU A 135 8.52 19.21 2.55
C LEU A 135 7.72 20.40 2.02
N GLU A 136 8.31 21.59 1.98
CA GLU A 136 7.71 22.74 1.31
C GLU A 136 7.43 22.42 -0.18
N LEU A 137 6.17 22.56 -0.58
CA LEU A 137 5.68 22.29 -1.95
C LEU A 137 6.03 20.89 -2.47
N ASP A 138 6.14 19.90 -1.57
CA ASP A 138 6.45 18.50 -1.89
C ASP A 138 7.75 18.31 -2.70
N LYS A 139 8.73 19.21 -2.58
CA LYS A 139 10.00 19.16 -3.33
C LYS A 139 10.72 17.81 -3.19
N PHE A 140 10.53 17.06 -2.10
CA PHE A 140 11.10 15.74 -1.87
C PHE A 140 10.73 14.69 -2.95
N VAL A 141 9.64 14.87 -3.71
CA VAL A 141 9.30 13.97 -4.82
C VAL A 141 10.17 14.24 -6.05
N PHE A 142 10.76 15.43 -6.17
CA PHE A 142 11.63 15.80 -7.26
C PHE A 142 13.09 15.45 -6.90
N PRO A 143 13.77 14.60 -7.69
CA PRO A 143 15.16 14.28 -7.40
C PRO A 143 16.06 15.44 -7.81
N GLY A 144 16.85 15.95 -6.88
CA GLY A 144 17.81 17.01 -7.14
C GLY A 144 18.87 17.05 -6.06
N THR A 145 19.94 17.79 -6.35
CA THR A 145 20.93 18.21 -5.36
C THR A 145 20.44 19.49 -4.68
N TRP A 146 20.90 19.75 -3.46
CA TRP A 146 20.66 21.01 -2.74
C TRP A 146 21.16 22.26 -3.50
N ASP A 147 21.90 22.09 -4.60
CA ASP A 147 22.42 23.16 -5.47
C ASP A 147 21.51 23.50 -6.68
N GLU A 148 20.29 22.94 -6.73
CA GLU A 148 19.21 23.23 -7.72
C GLU A 148 19.58 23.10 -9.21
N SER A 149 20.78 22.62 -9.52
CA SER A 149 21.33 22.67 -10.89
C SER A 149 20.69 21.64 -11.84
N LYS A 150 20.05 20.60 -11.30
CA LYS A 150 19.39 19.51 -12.07
C LYS A 150 18.19 18.94 -11.33
N TRP A 151 16.98 19.35 -11.72
CA TRP A 151 15.75 18.67 -11.32
C TRP A 151 15.51 17.48 -12.25
N ASN A 152 15.51 16.27 -11.70
CA ASN A 152 15.07 15.07 -12.40
C ASN A 152 13.53 15.01 -12.44
N PRO A 153 12.94 14.12 -13.26
CA PRO A 153 11.50 13.94 -13.31
C PRO A 153 10.90 13.61 -11.92
N PRO A 154 9.68 14.07 -11.61
CA PRO A 154 9.05 13.83 -10.32
C PRO A 154 8.88 12.34 -10.03
N TYR A 155 8.82 12.00 -8.75
CA TYR A 155 8.69 10.66 -8.19
C TYR A 155 9.82 9.68 -8.55
N CYS A 156 10.89 10.14 -9.19
CA CYS A 156 12.01 9.30 -9.59
C CYS A 156 13.15 9.23 -8.57
N HIS A 157 12.95 9.79 -7.37
CA HIS A 157 13.99 9.88 -6.35
C HIS A 157 14.40 8.48 -5.92
N ILE A 158 15.69 8.29 -5.60
CA ILE A 158 16.20 6.95 -5.29
C ILE A 158 15.50 6.35 -4.06
N ALA A 159 15.07 7.18 -3.10
CA ALA A 159 14.29 6.74 -1.96
C ALA A 159 12.92 6.16 -2.37
N ILE A 160 12.21 6.83 -3.29
CA ILE A 160 10.92 6.35 -3.83
C ILE A 160 11.11 5.02 -4.55
N LYS A 161 12.10 4.96 -5.46
CA LYS A 161 12.42 3.74 -6.23
C LYS A 161 12.76 2.55 -5.34
N LYS A 162 13.63 2.75 -4.34
CA LYS A 162 14.01 1.67 -3.41
C LYS A 162 12.86 1.27 -2.49
N THR A 163 12.05 2.21 -2.03
CA THR A 163 10.88 1.91 -1.20
C THR A 163 9.83 1.12 -1.97
N LEU A 164 9.47 1.54 -3.20
CA LEU A 164 8.59 0.77 -4.10
C LEU A 164 9.09 -0.67 -4.26
N LYS A 165 10.38 -0.81 -4.59
CA LYS A 165 11.01 -2.11 -4.82
C LYS A 165 10.99 -2.99 -3.57
N ARG A 166 11.38 -2.46 -2.41
CA ARG A 166 11.45 -3.22 -1.15
C ARG A 166 10.06 -3.58 -0.62
N SER A 167 9.09 -2.69 -0.73
CA SER A 167 7.75 -2.90 -0.17
C SER A 167 6.89 -3.82 -1.04
N PHE A 168 7.04 -3.79 -2.37
CA PHE A 168 6.10 -4.45 -3.27
C PHE A 168 6.71 -5.46 -4.24
N PHE A 169 8.02 -5.40 -4.50
CA PHE A 169 8.65 -6.19 -5.57
C PHE A 169 9.93 -6.93 -5.13
N HIS A 170 10.20 -7.02 -3.82
CA HIS A 170 11.46 -7.58 -3.33
C HIS A 170 11.62 -9.07 -3.70
N THR A 171 10.52 -9.82 -3.71
CA THR A 171 10.48 -11.24 -4.10
C THR A 171 9.21 -11.51 -4.92
N PRO A 172 9.15 -12.60 -5.71
CA PRO A 172 7.92 -13.01 -6.42
C PRO A 172 6.67 -13.16 -5.53
N LYS A 173 6.84 -13.37 -4.22
CA LYS A 173 5.73 -13.47 -3.24
C LYS A 173 5.17 -12.11 -2.78
N HIS A 174 5.84 -11.00 -3.07
CA HIS A 174 5.35 -9.67 -2.68
C HIS A 174 4.18 -9.26 -3.59
N LEU A 175 3.27 -8.46 -3.03
CA LEU A 175 1.98 -8.14 -3.64
C LEU A 175 2.14 -7.50 -5.04
N GLY A 176 3.05 -6.54 -5.20
CA GLY A 176 3.29 -5.90 -6.50
C GLY A 176 3.81 -6.88 -7.56
N SER A 177 4.68 -7.81 -7.18
CA SER A 177 5.14 -8.88 -8.10
C SER A 177 3.99 -9.78 -8.56
N GLN A 178 3.06 -10.12 -7.67
CA GLN A 178 1.90 -10.95 -7.99
C GLN A 178 0.87 -10.21 -8.87
N LEU A 179 0.71 -8.91 -8.66
CA LEU A 179 -0.25 -8.06 -9.38
C LEU A 179 0.30 -7.49 -10.70
N THR A 180 1.60 -7.61 -10.97
CA THR A 180 2.20 -7.08 -12.21
C THR A 180 1.45 -7.46 -13.50
N PRO A 181 0.90 -8.68 -13.67
CA PRO A 181 0.11 -9.03 -14.85
C PRO A 181 -1.18 -8.22 -15.03
N THR A 182 -1.69 -7.60 -13.96
CA THR A 182 -2.92 -6.79 -13.99
C THR A 182 -2.63 -5.31 -14.23
N PHE A 183 -1.36 -4.89 -14.22
CA PHE A 183 -0.99 -3.51 -14.50
C PHE A 183 -1.16 -3.22 -15.99
N THR A 184 -1.73 -2.07 -16.31
CA THR A 184 -2.00 -1.63 -17.68
C THR A 184 -1.33 -0.29 -17.94
N CYS A 185 -1.30 0.10 -19.21
CA CYS A 185 -0.88 1.43 -19.65
C CYS A 185 -2.10 2.17 -20.17
N ALA A 186 -2.35 3.38 -19.66
CA ALA A 186 -3.42 4.22 -20.18
C ALA A 186 -2.94 5.09 -21.36
N TYR A 187 -1.63 5.34 -21.46
CA TYR A 187 -1.04 6.10 -22.55
C TYR A 187 -1.11 5.34 -23.89
N GLN A 188 -1.60 6.02 -24.92
CA GLN A 188 -1.58 5.53 -26.30
C GLN A 188 -0.42 6.19 -27.03
N ASP A 189 0.68 5.46 -27.19
CA ASP A 189 1.81 5.93 -27.99
C ASP A 189 1.39 6.14 -29.46
N PRO A 190 1.57 7.34 -30.04
CA PRO A 190 1.18 7.61 -31.42
C PRO A 190 1.86 6.70 -32.45
N THR A 191 3.03 6.13 -32.12
CA THR A 191 3.74 5.20 -33.01
C THR A 191 3.33 3.75 -32.81
N GLY A 192 2.62 3.44 -31.72
CA GLY A 192 2.21 2.09 -31.32
C GLY A 192 3.36 1.16 -30.90
N VAL A 193 4.58 1.71 -30.78
CA VAL A 193 5.81 0.98 -30.46
C VAL A 193 5.92 0.78 -28.96
N ASP A 194 5.65 1.82 -28.17
CA ASP A 194 5.70 1.72 -26.72
C ASP A 194 4.39 1.16 -26.15
N ARG A 195 4.49 0.03 -25.46
CA ARG A 195 3.36 -0.70 -24.85
C ARG A 195 3.70 -1.16 -23.43
N ARG A 196 4.68 -0.53 -22.79
CA ARG A 196 5.12 -0.90 -21.45
C ARG A 196 4.00 -0.65 -20.45
N ASN A 197 3.76 -1.61 -19.56
CA ASN A 197 2.82 -1.41 -18.44
C ASN A 197 3.38 -0.37 -17.47
N GLU A 198 2.48 0.30 -16.76
CA GLU A 198 2.81 1.39 -15.85
C GLU A 198 2.68 0.94 -14.39
N MET A 199 3.49 1.53 -13.50
CA MET A 199 3.27 1.41 -12.06
C MET A 199 1.93 2.08 -11.69
N PRO A 200 1.05 1.44 -10.90
CA PRO A 200 -0.18 2.08 -10.43
C PRO A 200 0.11 3.38 -9.66
N VAL A 201 -0.64 4.44 -9.97
CA VAL A 201 -0.56 5.76 -9.31
C VAL A 201 -0.71 5.64 -7.80
N THR A 202 -1.65 4.82 -7.36
CA THR A 202 -1.93 4.48 -5.96
C THR A 202 -0.71 3.96 -5.21
N MET A 203 0.12 3.11 -5.86
CA MET A 203 1.37 2.61 -5.25
C MET A 203 2.42 3.71 -5.12
N VAL A 204 2.55 4.55 -6.14
CA VAL A 204 3.51 5.67 -6.14
C VAL A 204 3.12 6.71 -5.09
N ALA A 205 1.85 7.10 -5.04
CA ALA A 205 1.30 8.02 -4.05
C ALA A 205 1.51 7.50 -2.63
N LEU A 206 1.17 6.23 -2.36
CA LEU A 206 1.34 5.64 -1.03
C LEU A 206 2.81 5.63 -0.57
N VAL A 207 3.75 5.37 -1.49
CA VAL A 207 5.19 5.46 -1.18
C VAL A 207 5.63 6.90 -0.93
N ALA A 208 5.17 7.86 -1.73
CA ALA A 208 5.45 9.28 -1.51
C ALA A 208 4.94 9.74 -0.13
N THR A 209 3.71 9.37 0.23
CA THR A 209 3.12 9.64 1.56
C THR A 209 3.94 9.01 2.69
N ALA A 210 4.43 7.79 2.51
CA ALA A 210 5.26 7.14 3.53
C ALA A 210 6.64 7.79 3.69
N ILE A 211 7.23 8.27 2.61
CA ILE A 211 8.46 9.07 2.66
C ILE A 211 8.21 10.41 3.32
N PHE A 212 7.12 11.09 2.96
CA PHE A 212 6.67 12.32 3.64
C PHE A 212 6.56 12.09 5.15
N ALA A 213 5.89 11.00 5.56
CA ALA A 213 5.77 10.65 6.97
C ALA A 213 7.12 10.41 7.65
N GLY A 214 8.02 9.68 7.00
CA GLY A 214 9.38 9.46 7.50
C GLY A 214 10.20 10.74 7.62
N LEU A 215 10.06 11.68 6.67
CA LEU A 215 10.69 13.00 6.74
C LEU A 215 10.10 13.87 7.85
N ALA A 216 8.78 13.83 8.04
CA ALA A 216 8.09 14.62 9.07
C ALA A 216 8.54 14.26 10.51
N GLU A 217 9.02 13.04 10.74
CA GLU A 217 9.63 12.63 12.02
C GLU A 217 10.96 13.33 12.33
N TRP A 218 11.55 14.04 11.37
CA TRP A 218 12.81 14.78 11.51
C TRP A 218 12.62 16.30 11.46
N THR A 219 11.38 16.82 11.50
CA THR A 219 11.08 18.25 11.33
C THR A 219 11.79 19.14 12.36
N ASN A 220 12.01 18.64 13.58
CA ASN A 220 12.71 19.37 14.65
C ASN A 220 14.23 19.14 14.65
N GLY A 221 14.79 18.51 13.62
CA GLY A 221 16.21 18.15 13.53
C GLY A 221 16.61 16.91 14.35
N THR A 222 15.68 16.36 15.13
CA THR A 222 15.82 15.11 15.90
C THR A 222 14.68 14.16 15.58
N TYR A 223 14.97 12.86 15.50
CA TYR A 223 13.96 11.84 15.26
C TYR A 223 12.90 11.80 16.36
N ALA A 224 11.63 11.98 15.97
CA ALA A 224 10.47 11.83 16.82
C ALA A 224 9.43 10.94 16.12
N PRO A 225 9.19 9.71 16.59
CA PRO A 225 8.31 8.77 15.90
C PRO A 225 6.86 9.25 15.88
N ILE A 226 6.23 9.12 14.72
CA ILE A 226 4.85 9.51 14.44
C ILE A 226 4.07 8.29 13.94
N SER A 227 2.85 8.11 14.45
CA SER A 227 1.97 7.04 13.98
C SER A 227 1.56 7.27 12.52
N PHE A 228 1.79 6.26 11.67
CA PHE A 228 1.32 6.24 10.29
C PHE A 228 -0.15 5.76 10.23
N SER A 229 -1.09 6.69 10.40
CA SER A 229 -2.53 6.43 10.37
C SER A 229 -3.23 7.14 9.22
N GLY A 230 -4.39 6.60 8.83
CA GLY A 230 -5.24 7.23 7.81
C GLY A 230 -5.69 8.62 8.19
N ASP A 231 -6.12 8.82 9.44
CA ASP A 231 -6.57 10.13 9.95
C ASP A 231 -5.51 11.24 9.80
N ARG A 232 -4.22 10.87 9.75
CA ARG A 232 -3.11 11.83 9.61
C ARG A 232 -2.64 12.00 8.17
N TYR A 233 -2.63 10.92 7.38
CA TYR A 233 -1.91 10.89 6.11
C TYR A 233 -2.80 10.64 4.87
N SER A 234 -4.12 10.46 5.03
CA SER A 234 -5.00 10.27 3.87
C SER A 234 -5.04 11.49 2.96
N SER A 235 -5.12 12.69 3.53
CA SER A 235 -5.11 13.93 2.73
C SER A 235 -3.80 14.13 1.96
N VAL A 236 -2.66 13.77 2.56
CA VAL A 236 -1.35 13.79 1.88
C VAL A 236 -1.31 12.78 0.75
N TYR A 237 -1.87 11.58 0.95
CA TYR A 237 -2.01 10.59 -0.10
C TYR A 237 -2.93 11.06 -1.23
N ASP A 238 -4.09 11.61 -0.91
CA ASP A 238 -5.07 12.11 -1.88
C ASP A 238 -4.45 13.23 -2.74
N ALA A 239 -3.70 14.15 -2.10
CA ALA A 239 -2.96 15.20 -2.80
C ALA A 239 -1.93 14.64 -3.79
N HIS A 240 -1.19 13.58 -3.43
CA HIS A 240 -0.27 12.92 -4.37
C HIS A 240 -1.00 12.19 -5.50
N VAL A 241 -2.14 11.56 -5.23
CA VAL A 241 -2.97 10.92 -6.27
C VAL A 241 -3.47 11.98 -7.26
N GLU A 242 -3.98 13.11 -6.77
CA GLU A 242 -4.43 14.23 -7.59
C GLU A 242 -3.29 14.81 -8.43
N ALA A 243 -2.14 15.11 -7.82
CA ALA A 243 -0.97 15.63 -8.51
C ALA A 243 -0.45 14.67 -9.61
N LEU A 244 -0.40 13.36 -9.35
CA LEU A 244 0.00 12.36 -10.34
C LEU A 244 -0.99 12.29 -11.51
N ASN A 245 -2.30 12.33 -11.24
CA ASN A 245 -3.33 12.32 -12.28
C ASN A 245 -3.30 13.60 -13.13
N ASP A 246 -3.05 14.75 -12.51
CA ASP A 246 -2.87 16.01 -13.23
C ASP A 246 -1.63 15.99 -14.12
N LEU A 247 -0.51 15.42 -13.65
CA LEU A 247 0.67 15.22 -14.47
C LEU A 247 0.41 14.25 -15.63
N ILE A 248 -0.39 13.19 -15.43
CA ILE A 248 -0.77 12.25 -16.50
C ILE A 248 -1.60 12.97 -17.57
N ARG A 249 -2.53 13.83 -17.16
CA ARG A 249 -3.38 14.60 -18.07
C ARG A 249 -2.60 15.68 -18.84
N THR A 250 -1.68 16.36 -18.18
CA THR A 250 -0.93 17.49 -18.75
C THR A 250 0.32 17.08 -19.53
N HIS A 251 0.98 16.00 -19.10
CA HIS A 251 2.24 15.51 -19.67
C HIS A 251 2.21 13.98 -19.87
N PRO A 252 1.24 13.44 -20.63
CA PRO A 252 0.97 12.00 -20.69
C PRO A 252 2.18 11.16 -21.10
N LYS A 253 2.94 11.58 -22.12
CA LYS A 253 4.14 10.87 -22.56
C LYS A 253 5.25 10.85 -21.49
N ASN A 254 5.43 11.95 -20.77
CA ASN A 254 6.45 12.02 -19.72
C ASN A 254 6.06 11.13 -18.54
N MET A 255 4.79 11.16 -18.13
CA MET A 255 4.30 10.31 -17.05
C MET A 255 4.31 8.83 -17.42
N HIS A 256 3.99 8.49 -18.67
CA HIS A 256 4.18 7.13 -19.18
C HIS A 256 5.62 6.64 -18.96
N ASN A 257 6.62 7.43 -19.37
CA ASN A 257 8.03 7.09 -19.19
C ASN A 257 8.41 6.96 -17.71
N ILE A 258 7.88 7.81 -16.84
CA ILE A 258 8.14 7.76 -15.39
C ILE A 258 7.54 6.49 -14.79
N LEU A 259 6.26 6.24 -14.98
CA LEU A 259 5.55 5.11 -14.35
C LEU A 259 6.02 3.76 -14.92
N ALA A 260 6.24 3.66 -16.24
CA ALA A 260 6.83 2.48 -16.86
C ALA A 260 8.27 2.24 -16.37
N GLY A 261 9.08 3.31 -16.29
CA GLY A 261 10.45 3.23 -15.78
C GLY A 261 10.54 2.82 -14.30
N LEU A 262 9.60 3.28 -13.45
CA LEU A 262 9.48 2.83 -12.06
C LEU A 262 9.16 1.33 -11.98
N LEU A 263 8.21 0.86 -12.80
CA LEU A 263 7.84 -0.56 -12.84
C LEU A 263 9.02 -1.42 -13.32
N GLU A 264 9.70 -1.01 -14.38
CA GLU A 264 10.90 -1.68 -14.89
C GLU A 264 11.98 -1.77 -13.80
N TYR A 265 12.33 -0.66 -13.16
CA TYR A 265 13.33 -0.62 -12.08
C TYR A 265 13.02 -1.62 -10.96
N CYS A 266 11.75 -1.73 -10.59
CA CYS A 266 11.30 -2.64 -9.54
C CYS A 266 11.40 -4.11 -9.98
N ARG A 267 11.16 -4.41 -11.26
CA ARG A 267 11.20 -5.77 -11.83
C ARG A 267 12.62 -6.28 -12.09
N TYR A 268 13.59 -5.41 -12.36
CA TYR A 268 14.99 -5.79 -12.58
C TYR A 268 15.68 -6.26 -11.28
N VAL A 269 15.45 -7.52 -10.88
CA VAL A 269 16.31 -8.32 -9.98
C VAL A 269 16.32 -9.82 -10.33
N ILE A 270 15.31 -10.37 -11.02
CA ILE A 270 15.16 -11.84 -11.13
C ILE A 270 16.01 -12.50 -12.25
N VAL A 271 16.77 -11.75 -13.05
CA VAL A 271 17.52 -12.36 -14.18
C VAL A 271 18.96 -12.78 -13.86
N ARG A 272 19.55 -12.35 -12.74
CA ARG A 272 20.99 -12.61 -12.45
C ARG A 272 21.31 -13.87 -11.64
N PHE A 273 20.32 -14.64 -11.19
CA PHE A 273 20.58 -15.87 -10.41
C PHE A 273 20.22 -17.19 -11.11
N LEU A 274 19.60 -17.15 -12.30
CA LEU A 274 19.31 -18.37 -13.08
C LEU A 274 20.26 -18.60 -14.27
N SER A 275 21.13 -17.65 -14.59
CA SER A 275 22.09 -17.73 -15.70
C SER A 275 23.52 -18.12 -15.27
N LEU A 276 23.73 -18.48 -14.01
CA LEU A 276 25.02 -18.96 -13.48
C LEU A 276 24.99 -20.42 -12.97
N ALA A 277 23.93 -21.18 -13.28
CA ALA A 277 23.81 -22.59 -12.91
C ALA A 277 23.85 -23.56 -14.12
N ILE A 278 24.39 -23.10 -15.25
CA ILE A 278 24.74 -23.95 -16.39
C ILE A 278 26.10 -23.49 -16.87
N TYR A 279 27.17 -24.01 -16.26
CA TYR A 279 28.46 -24.37 -16.87
C TYR A 279 29.25 -25.20 -15.85
#